data_AF-A0AA39Y469-F1
#
_entry.id   AF-A0AA39Y469-F1
#
_cell.length_a   1.000
_cell.length_b   1.000
_cell.length_c   1.000
_cell.angle_alpha   90.00
_cell.angle_beta   90.00
_cell.angle_gamma   90.00
#
_symmetry.space_group_name_H-M   'P 1'
#
loop_
_entity.id
_entity.type
_entity.pdbx_description
1 polymer ?
#
loop_
_entity_poly.entity_id
_entity_poly.type
_entity_poly.pdbx_seq_one_letter_code
_entity_poly.pdbx_strand_id
1 'polypeptide(L)'
;MNPPVIEKKLPTLDSRDNDCLSALFLTDPRDDMDRILSQKDKLLEDTSAWVLSHIAFSRWLNEDSNSVLWLHGDPGKGKTMMAISLTQEIAGIVHEAGHTKVGQVHFFCDNKDSRRKTATSILRGLIYQLICQFPETCVFLREQWEKQKDQLFDSPNSVHSLWRIFRMIAGHDALEKIYVVIDALDECDPESTGELLSLLETYIDSDSKRPDHLRQGQDKPGKVKWLLTSRNEAAVQELMIGALDISLEENYILVSRSVNKFIEAKLAKLQRVKKYDTNLRDFVGQTLREKAEDTFLWVSLAFYPWITTKAAN
;
A
#
# COMPACT_ATOMS: atom_id res chain seq x y z
N MET A 1 12.46 23.06 1.15
CA MET A 1 12.05 23.06 2.57
C MET A 1 11.94 21.61 2.97
N ASN A 2 12.64 21.17 4.02
CA ASN A 2 12.43 19.81 4.53
C ASN A 2 11.03 19.73 5.15
N PRO A 3 10.26 18.66 4.91
CA PRO A 3 9.02 18.46 5.63
C PRO A 3 9.33 18.32 7.14
N PRO A 4 8.45 18.80 8.02
CA PRO A 4 8.65 18.67 9.45
C PRO A 4 8.62 17.18 9.82
N VAL A 5 9.67 16.72 10.49
CA VAL A 5 9.66 15.44 11.20
C VAL A 5 8.67 15.62 12.35
N ILE A 6 7.46 15.08 12.18
CA ILE A 6 6.49 15.01 13.27
C ILE A 6 7.01 13.97 14.25
N GLU A 7 7.72 14.40 15.30
CA GLU A 7 7.86 13.59 16.50
C GLU A 7 6.46 13.36 17.08
N LYS A 8 5.81 12.26 16.65
CA LYS A 8 4.59 11.77 17.28
C LYS A 8 4.96 11.26 18.66
N LYS A 9 4.81 12.13 19.66
CA LYS A 9 4.75 11.71 21.06
C LYS A 9 3.58 10.73 21.18
N LEU A 10 3.86 9.43 21.26
CA LEU A 10 2.84 8.43 21.60
C LEU A 10 2.12 8.95 22.86
N PRO A 11 0.78 9.04 22.89
CA PRO A 11 0.10 9.33 24.14
C PRO A 11 0.44 8.25 25.15
N THR A 12 0.29 8.60 26.42
CA THR A 12 0.60 7.73 27.56
C THR A 12 -0.35 6.54 27.60
N LEU A 13 -0.03 5.52 26.82
CA LEU A 13 -0.56 4.18 26.92
C LEU A 13 -0.18 3.61 28.29
N ASP A 14 -1.12 2.90 28.93
CA ASP A 14 -0.81 2.26 30.21
C ASP A 14 0.08 1.03 30.01
N SER A 15 0.57 0.43 31.10
CA SER A 15 1.46 -0.74 31.01
C SER A 15 0.85 -1.92 30.24
N ARG A 16 -0.48 -2.08 30.30
CA ARG A 16 -1.17 -3.22 29.66
C ARG A 16 -1.38 -2.98 28.17
N ASP A 17 -1.62 -1.73 27.78
CA ASP A 17 -1.63 -1.34 26.37
C ASP A 17 -0.29 -1.62 25.70
N ASN A 18 0.81 -1.35 26.39
CA ASN A 18 2.14 -1.66 25.87
C ASN A 18 2.37 -3.16 25.69
N ASP A 19 1.87 -4.00 26.60
CA ASP A 19 2.00 -5.45 26.49
C ASP A 19 1.23 -6.00 25.28
N CYS A 20 -0.04 -5.58 25.09
CA CYS A 20 -0.84 -6.07 23.98
C CYS A 20 -0.35 -5.53 22.62
N LEU A 21 0.15 -4.29 22.56
CA LEU A 21 0.78 -3.73 21.37
C LEU A 21 2.10 -4.43 21.03
N SER A 22 2.90 -4.77 22.03
CA SER A 22 4.12 -5.55 21.83
C SER A 22 3.80 -6.93 21.27
N ALA A 23 2.73 -7.56 21.76
CA ALA A 23 2.26 -8.84 21.24
C ALA A 23 1.66 -8.72 19.83
N LEU A 24 1.02 -7.58 19.48
CA LEU A 24 0.52 -7.29 18.14
C LEU A 24 1.66 -7.07 17.13
N PHE A 25 2.74 -6.41 17.54
CA PHE A 25 3.83 -5.98 16.68
C PHE A 25 4.58 -7.15 16.02
N LEU A 26 4.81 -7.07 14.71
CA LEU A 26 5.68 -7.98 13.94
C LEU A 26 6.79 -7.20 13.22
N THR A 27 6.39 -6.07 12.65
CA THR A 27 7.20 -5.09 11.93
C THR A 27 6.44 -3.78 11.96
N ASP A 28 7.12 -2.65 11.71
CA ASP A 28 6.47 -1.38 11.45
C ASP A 28 6.34 -1.21 9.93
N PRO A 29 5.12 -1.23 9.35
CA PRO A 29 4.95 -1.08 7.91
C PRO A 29 5.51 0.24 7.34
N ARG A 30 5.65 1.28 8.17
CA ARG A 30 6.28 2.55 7.80
C ARG A 30 7.78 2.38 7.57
N ASP A 31 8.45 1.67 8.48
CA ASP A 31 9.88 1.35 8.34
C ASP A 31 10.11 0.38 7.17
N ASP A 32 9.17 -0.53 6.90
CA ASP A 32 9.22 -1.40 5.72
C ASP A 32 9.14 -0.59 4.41
N MET A 33 8.24 0.40 4.35
CA MET A 33 8.14 1.31 3.21
C MET A 33 9.45 2.10 3.01
N ASP A 34 10.03 2.65 4.09
CA ASP A 34 11.30 3.39 4.04
C ASP A 34 12.46 2.49 3.59
N ARG A 35 12.51 1.25 4.08
CA ARG A 35 13.48 0.25 3.63
C ARG A 35 13.32 -0.05 2.14
N ILE A 36 12.10 -0.27 1.65
CA ILE A 36 11.83 -0.49 0.21
C ILE A 36 12.31 0.70 -0.62
N LEU A 37 12.00 1.93 -0.19
CA LEU A 37 12.46 3.16 -0.85
C LEU A 37 13.98 3.26 -0.88
N SER A 38 14.68 2.87 0.20
CA SER A 38 16.14 2.91 0.27
C SER A 38 16.84 1.89 -0.64
N GLN A 39 16.18 0.77 -0.94
CA GLN A 39 16.72 -0.33 -1.74
C GLN A 39 16.41 -0.19 -3.24
N LYS A 40 15.37 0.56 -3.59
CA LYS A 40 14.94 0.80 -4.97
C LYS A 40 15.52 2.10 -5.53
N ASP A 41 15.28 2.34 -6.81
CA ASP A 41 15.58 3.64 -7.41
C ASP A 41 14.75 4.74 -6.77
N LYS A 42 15.27 5.99 -6.81
CA LYS A 42 14.56 7.16 -6.30
C LYS A 42 13.15 7.20 -6.90
N LEU A 43 12.15 7.40 -6.03
CA LEU A 43 10.78 7.61 -6.45
C LEU A 43 10.71 8.79 -7.43
N LEU A 44 10.16 8.54 -8.60
CA LEU A 44 9.87 9.54 -9.61
C LEU A 44 8.36 9.75 -9.62
N GLU A 45 7.88 10.74 -8.89
CA GLU A 45 6.43 11.06 -8.76
C GLU A 45 5.74 11.18 -10.13
N ASP A 46 6.45 11.73 -11.11
CA ASP A 46 6.00 11.86 -12.51
C ASP A 46 5.65 10.53 -13.22
N THR A 47 6.08 9.38 -12.68
CA THR A 47 5.83 8.04 -13.26
C THR A 47 4.56 7.38 -12.73
N SER A 48 4.01 7.88 -11.63
CA SER A 48 2.74 7.45 -11.03
C SER A 48 1.65 8.51 -11.15
N ALA A 49 1.99 9.76 -11.49
CA ALA A 49 1.05 10.88 -11.59
C ALA A 49 -0.18 10.61 -12.50
N TRP A 50 -0.02 9.80 -13.54
CA TRP A 50 -1.14 9.44 -14.42
C TRP A 50 -2.20 8.60 -13.69
N VAL A 51 -1.82 7.81 -12.68
CA VAL A 51 -2.75 7.02 -11.86
C VAL A 51 -3.66 7.94 -11.05
N LEU A 52 -3.12 9.03 -10.50
CA LEU A 52 -3.90 10.05 -9.77
C LEU A 52 -4.96 10.72 -10.66
N SER A 53 -4.70 10.79 -11.97
CA SER A 53 -5.62 11.35 -12.96
C SER A 53 -6.56 10.30 -13.56
N HIS A 54 -6.42 9.02 -13.18
CA HIS A 54 -7.24 7.94 -13.71
C HIS A 54 -8.66 8.00 -13.15
N ILE A 55 -9.66 7.74 -14.01
CA ILE A 55 -11.07 7.85 -13.63
C ILE A 55 -11.45 6.93 -12.47
N ALA A 56 -10.90 5.70 -12.44
CA ALA A 56 -11.15 4.75 -11.36
C ALA A 56 -10.58 5.24 -10.02
N PHE A 57 -9.38 5.84 -10.01
CA PHE A 57 -8.78 6.42 -8.80
C PHE A 57 -9.61 7.61 -8.31
N SER A 58 -9.99 8.51 -9.22
CA SER A 58 -10.81 9.67 -8.89
C SER A 58 -12.18 9.26 -8.32
N ARG A 59 -12.84 8.26 -8.91
CA ARG A 59 -14.10 7.70 -8.37
C ARG A 59 -13.89 7.10 -6.98
N TRP A 60 -12.91 6.22 -6.83
CA TRP A 60 -12.60 5.59 -5.55
C TRP A 60 -12.32 6.60 -4.44
N LEU A 61 -11.57 7.66 -4.74
CA LEU A 61 -11.19 8.69 -3.78
C LEU A 61 -12.39 9.55 -3.33
N ASN A 62 -13.27 9.92 -4.26
CA ASN A 62 -14.36 10.87 -4.03
C ASN A 62 -15.67 10.21 -3.57
N GLU A 63 -15.90 8.94 -3.90
CA GLU A 63 -17.08 8.22 -3.43
C GLU A 63 -17.06 8.07 -1.92
N ASP A 64 -18.23 8.14 -1.29
CA ASP A 64 -18.34 8.16 0.17
C ASP A 64 -18.68 6.78 0.78
N SER A 65 -18.81 5.76 -0.06
CA SER A 65 -19.02 4.34 0.27
C SER A 65 -17.72 3.59 0.52
N ASN A 66 -17.81 2.46 1.22
CA ASN A 66 -16.72 1.48 1.26
C ASN A 66 -16.47 0.93 -0.14
N SER A 67 -15.21 0.97 -0.60
CA SER A 67 -14.85 0.44 -1.92
C SER A 67 -13.40 0.01 -2.00
N VAL A 68 -13.14 -0.85 -2.98
CA VAL A 68 -11.82 -1.36 -3.35
C VAL A 68 -11.43 -0.81 -4.72
N LEU A 69 -10.20 -0.32 -4.80
CA LEU A 69 -9.50 0.00 -6.04
C LEU A 69 -8.36 -1.00 -6.23
N TRP A 70 -8.37 -1.69 -7.36
CA TRP A 70 -7.38 -2.69 -7.70
C TRP A 70 -6.40 -2.19 -8.77
N LEU A 71 -5.15 -1.94 -8.39
CA LEU A 71 -4.10 -1.61 -9.34
C LEU A 71 -3.31 -2.87 -9.65
N HIS A 72 -3.47 -3.39 -10.86
CA HIS A 72 -2.88 -4.67 -11.23
C HIS A 72 -2.08 -4.61 -12.52
N GLY A 73 -1.15 -5.55 -12.62
CA GLY A 73 -0.38 -5.75 -13.83
C GLY A 73 0.78 -6.69 -13.65
N ASP A 74 1.56 -6.88 -14.69
CA ASP A 74 2.61 -7.88 -14.73
C ASP A 74 3.79 -7.52 -13.82
N PRO A 75 4.65 -8.51 -13.49
CA PRO A 75 5.88 -8.27 -12.74
C PRO A 75 6.74 -7.18 -13.38
N GLY A 76 7.31 -6.30 -12.56
CA GLY A 76 8.25 -5.27 -13.03
C GLY A 76 7.62 -4.02 -13.67
N LYS A 77 6.29 -3.90 -13.73
CA LYS A 77 5.57 -2.73 -14.23
C LYS A 77 5.50 -1.53 -13.26
N GLY A 78 6.15 -1.62 -12.10
CA GLY A 78 6.30 -0.48 -11.18
C GLY A 78 5.23 -0.34 -10.09
N LYS A 79 4.33 -1.32 -9.92
CA LYS A 79 3.24 -1.32 -8.92
C LYS A 79 3.65 -0.84 -7.53
N THR A 80 4.70 -1.41 -6.93
CA THR A 80 5.18 -0.97 -5.60
C THR A 80 5.56 0.51 -5.55
N MET A 81 6.22 1.04 -6.58
CA MET A 81 6.58 2.46 -6.61
C MET A 81 5.33 3.33 -6.76
N MET A 82 4.34 2.88 -7.52
CA MET A 82 3.04 3.53 -7.60
C MET A 82 2.31 3.47 -6.26
N ALA A 83 2.26 2.33 -5.57
CA ALA A 83 1.63 2.19 -4.25
C ALA A 83 2.25 3.13 -3.21
N ILE A 84 3.59 3.27 -3.21
CA ILE A 84 4.29 4.22 -2.34
C ILE A 84 3.90 5.67 -2.69
N SER A 85 3.92 6.04 -3.97
CA SER A 85 3.52 7.39 -4.40
C SER A 85 2.06 7.67 -4.00
N LEU A 86 1.13 6.77 -4.27
CA LEU A 86 -0.28 6.92 -3.90
C LEU A 86 -0.45 7.03 -2.38
N THR A 87 0.34 6.30 -1.60
CA THR A 87 0.38 6.44 -0.14
C THR A 87 0.83 7.87 0.24
N GLN A 88 1.89 8.39 -0.34
CA GLN A 88 2.35 9.76 -0.03
C GLN A 88 1.34 10.83 -0.45
N GLU A 89 0.68 10.66 -1.59
CA GLU A 89 -0.37 11.57 -2.09
C GLU A 89 -1.60 11.58 -1.19
N ILE A 90 -2.09 10.41 -0.77
CA ILE A 90 -3.20 10.30 0.18
C ILE A 90 -2.83 10.99 1.50
N ALA A 91 -1.59 10.83 1.98
CA ALA A 91 -1.10 11.50 3.18
C ALA A 91 -1.17 13.03 3.03
N GLY A 92 -0.76 13.54 1.87
CA GLY A 92 -0.84 14.95 1.51
C GLY A 92 -2.27 15.47 1.54
N ILE A 93 -3.20 14.78 0.88
CA ILE A 93 -4.63 15.13 0.84
C ILE A 93 -5.22 15.21 2.25
N VAL A 94 -4.92 14.22 3.10
CA VAL A 94 -5.41 14.18 4.49
C VAL A 94 -4.85 15.34 5.31
N HIS A 95 -3.56 15.64 5.14
CA HIS A 95 -2.90 16.73 5.84
C HIS A 95 -3.43 18.11 5.43
N GLU A 96 -3.55 18.36 4.13
CA GLU A 96 -4.01 19.64 3.57
C GLU A 96 -5.46 19.96 3.95
N ALA A 97 -6.31 18.93 4.02
CA ALA A 97 -7.70 19.08 4.44
C ALA A 97 -7.85 19.35 5.95
N GLY A 98 -6.77 19.24 6.73
CA GLY A 98 -6.81 19.40 8.19
C GLY A 98 -7.64 18.31 8.89
N HIS A 99 -7.81 17.16 8.23
CA HIS A 99 -8.69 16.10 8.71
C HIS A 99 -8.01 15.30 9.84
N THR A 100 -8.33 15.65 11.09
CA THR A 100 -7.77 14.97 12.27
C THR A 100 -8.40 13.61 12.56
N LYS A 101 -9.49 13.25 11.87
CA LYS A 101 -10.25 12.00 12.06
C LYS A 101 -10.10 11.01 10.90
N VAL A 102 -9.07 11.15 10.09
CA VAL A 102 -8.81 10.26 8.97
C VAL A 102 -7.58 9.42 9.25
N GLY A 103 -7.76 8.09 9.25
CA GLY A 103 -6.67 7.15 9.36
C GLY A 103 -6.06 6.86 8.00
N GLN A 104 -4.75 6.71 7.97
CA GLN A 104 -4.05 6.27 6.77
C GLN A 104 -3.03 5.20 7.13
N VAL A 105 -3.19 4.02 6.55
CA VAL A 105 -2.35 2.87 6.86
C VAL A 105 -1.97 2.12 5.59
N HIS A 106 -0.81 1.48 5.63
CA HIS A 106 -0.34 0.70 4.49
C HIS A 106 0.34 -0.59 4.93
N PHE A 107 0.41 -1.56 4.03
CA PHE A 107 1.16 -2.79 4.23
C PHE A 107 1.77 -3.24 2.91
N PHE A 108 3.06 -3.55 2.92
CA PHE A 108 3.76 -4.07 1.75
C PHE A 108 4.00 -5.55 1.95
N CYS A 109 3.35 -6.41 1.17
CA CYS A 109 3.55 -7.85 1.25
C CYS A 109 4.92 -8.25 0.69
N ASP A 110 5.47 -9.36 1.17
CA ASP A 110 6.75 -9.91 0.72
C ASP A 110 6.84 -11.39 1.01
N ASN A 111 6.84 -12.22 -0.03
CA ASN A 111 6.84 -13.68 0.13
C ASN A 111 8.13 -14.24 0.76
N LYS A 112 9.20 -13.43 0.82
CA LYS A 112 10.48 -13.78 1.43
C LYS A 112 10.55 -13.45 2.92
N ASP A 113 9.62 -12.64 3.43
CA ASP A 113 9.54 -12.28 4.84
C ASP A 113 8.30 -12.93 5.48
N SER A 114 8.53 -13.86 6.41
CA SER A 114 7.43 -14.56 7.10
C SER A 114 6.50 -13.64 7.88
N ARG A 115 6.95 -12.42 8.20
CA ARG A 115 6.18 -11.40 8.92
C ARG A 115 5.31 -10.56 7.98
N ARG A 116 5.37 -10.78 6.66
CA ARG A 116 4.75 -9.92 5.63
C ARG A 116 4.05 -10.72 4.52
N LYS A 117 3.69 -11.98 4.79
CA LYS A 117 3.12 -12.87 3.76
C LYS A 117 1.78 -13.51 4.12
N THR A 118 1.13 -13.09 5.21
CA THR A 118 -0.14 -13.68 5.68
C THR A 118 -1.19 -12.61 5.96
N ALA A 119 -2.48 -12.98 5.93
CA ALA A 119 -3.59 -12.07 6.25
C ALA A 119 -3.52 -11.59 7.70
N THR A 120 -3.13 -12.47 8.62
CA THR A 120 -2.82 -12.13 10.02
C THR A 120 -1.75 -11.04 10.09
N SER A 121 -0.67 -11.17 9.31
CA SER A 121 0.42 -10.18 9.29
C SER A 121 -0.06 -8.81 8.81
N ILE A 122 -0.84 -8.78 7.72
CA ILE A 122 -1.47 -7.56 7.19
C ILE A 122 -2.30 -6.90 8.29
N LEU A 123 -3.26 -7.62 8.88
CA LEU A 123 -4.18 -7.04 9.86
C LEU A 123 -3.44 -6.55 11.11
N ARG A 124 -2.42 -7.28 11.58
CA ARG A 124 -1.56 -6.84 12.70
C ARG A 124 -0.87 -5.51 12.39
N GLY A 125 -0.27 -5.38 11.20
CA GLY A 125 0.39 -4.15 10.77
C GLY A 125 -0.57 -2.97 10.58
N LEU A 126 -1.77 -3.21 10.04
CA LEU A 126 -2.80 -2.18 9.87
C LEU A 126 -3.34 -1.69 11.22
N ILE A 127 -3.71 -2.62 12.12
CA ILE A 127 -4.21 -2.30 13.47
C ILE A 127 -3.16 -1.54 14.26
N TYR A 128 -1.89 -1.96 14.20
CA TYR A 128 -0.80 -1.30 14.90
C TYR A 128 -0.68 0.17 14.49
N GLN A 129 -0.65 0.45 13.18
CA GLN A 129 -0.57 1.83 12.68
C GLN A 129 -1.81 2.66 13.02
N LEU A 130 -3.01 2.06 13.01
CA LEU A 130 -4.24 2.73 13.42
C LEU A 130 -4.20 3.10 14.91
N ILE A 131 -3.78 2.19 15.79
CA ILE A 131 -3.64 2.49 17.21
C ILE A 131 -2.56 3.55 17.44
N CYS A 132 -1.45 3.56 16.70
CA CYS A 132 -0.47 4.64 16.79
C CYS A 132 -1.03 6.01 16.37
N GLN A 133 -2.07 6.05 15.52
CA GLN A 133 -2.73 7.28 15.08
C GLN A 133 -3.89 7.69 15.99
N PHE A 134 -4.64 6.72 16.50
CA PHE A 134 -5.85 6.88 17.34
C PHE A 134 -5.73 6.00 18.59
N PRO A 135 -4.89 6.39 19.57
CA PRO A 135 -4.49 5.51 20.66
C PRO A 135 -5.62 5.14 21.63
N GLU A 136 -6.68 5.94 21.68
CA GLU A 136 -7.94 5.65 22.36
C GLU A 136 -8.61 4.36 21.86
N THR A 137 -8.33 3.93 20.63
CA THR A 137 -8.89 2.70 20.05
C THR A 137 -8.17 1.42 20.52
N CYS A 138 -7.06 1.54 21.26
CA CYS A 138 -6.31 0.41 21.81
C CYS A 138 -7.16 -0.48 22.74
N VAL A 139 -8.21 0.09 23.34
CA VAL A 139 -9.16 -0.65 24.19
C VAL A 139 -9.73 -1.89 23.49
N PHE A 140 -9.99 -1.83 22.18
CA PHE A 140 -10.55 -2.95 21.42
C PHE A 140 -9.57 -4.11 21.27
N LEU A 141 -8.28 -3.80 21.09
CA LEU A 141 -7.23 -4.81 21.08
C LEU A 141 -7.06 -5.42 22.48
N ARG A 142 -6.97 -4.56 23.50
CA ARG A 142 -6.75 -4.95 24.89
C ARG A 142 -7.82 -5.93 25.37
N GLU A 143 -9.10 -5.62 25.17
CA GLU A 143 -10.22 -6.48 25.60
C GLU A 143 -10.20 -7.88 24.98
N GLN A 144 -9.76 -8.01 23.73
CA GLN A 144 -9.65 -9.30 23.06
C GLN A 144 -8.38 -10.05 23.49
N TRP A 145 -7.26 -9.33 23.61
CA TRP A 145 -5.98 -9.89 24.01
C TRP A 145 -6.00 -10.37 25.47
N GLU A 146 -6.71 -9.69 26.37
CA GLU A 146 -6.85 -10.15 27.77
C GLU A 146 -7.54 -11.51 27.87
N LYS A 147 -8.47 -11.82 26.94
CA LYS A 147 -9.22 -13.08 26.91
C LYS A 147 -8.47 -14.20 26.20
N GLN A 148 -7.78 -13.88 25.11
CA GLN A 148 -7.20 -14.89 24.20
C GLN A 148 -5.67 -14.99 24.31
N LYS A 149 -5.00 -13.94 24.81
CA LYS A 149 -3.55 -13.82 24.87
C LYS A 149 -2.94 -14.11 23.49
N ASP A 150 -1.88 -14.93 23.43
CA ASP A 150 -1.17 -15.22 22.19
C ASP A 150 -2.03 -15.97 21.16
N GLN A 151 -3.10 -16.66 21.59
CA GLN A 151 -4.06 -17.32 20.70
C GLN A 151 -4.84 -16.32 19.82
N LEU A 152 -4.86 -15.03 20.20
CA LEU A 152 -5.43 -13.98 19.35
C LEU A 152 -4.69 -13.86 18.00
N PHE A 153 -3.40 -14.20 18.00
CA PHE A 153 -2.52 -14.00 16.85
C PHE A 153 -1.99 -15.30 16.24
N ASP A 154 -2.06 -16.42 16.98
CA ASP A 154 -1.52 -17.72 16.60
C ASP A 154 -2.56 -18.85 16.78
N SER A 155 -3.74 -18.63 16.20
CA SER A 155 -4.82 -19.63 16.09
C SER A 155 -5.46 -19.60 14.69
N PRO A 156 -6.17 -20.67 14.28
CA PRO A 156 -6.91 -20.70 13.02
C PRO A 156 -7.96 -19.59 12.86
N ASN A 157 -8.41 -18.99 13.98
CA ASN A 157 -9.41 -17.92 13.97
C ASN A 157 -8.80 -16.51 14.13
N SER A 158 -7.48 -16.39 14.04
CA SER A 158 -6.77 -15.12 14.27
C SER A 158 -7.17 -14.05 13.27
N VAL A 159 -7.28 -14.40 11.99
CA VAL A 159 -7.67 -13.47 10.92
C VAL A 159 -9.06 -12.90 11.19
N HIS A 160 -10.05 -13.74 11.50
CA HIS A 160 -11.39 -13.28 11.87
C HIS A 160 -11.42 -12.43 13.16
N SER A 161 -10.61 -12.78 14.16
CA SER A 161 -10.53 -12.03 15.42
C SER A 161 -9.92 -10.65 15.21
N LEU A 162 -8.82 -10.57 14.46
CA LEU A 162 -8.16 -9.33 14.08
C LEU A 162 -9.05 -8.49 13.16
N TRP A 163 -9.76 -9.12 12.22
CA TRP A 163 -10.73 -8.44 11.37
C TRP A 163 -11.84 -7.77 12.19
N ARG A 164 -12.35 -8.46 13.22
CA ARG A 164 -13.31 -7.87 14.16
C ARG A 164 -12.73 -6.65 14.88
N ILE A 165 -11.50 -6.74 15.38
CA ILE A 165 -10.82 -5.61 16.03
C ILE A 165 -10.67 -4.44 15.04
N PHE A 166 -10.19 -4.70 13.82
CA PHE A 166 -10.07 -3.69 12.77
C PHE A 166 -11.42 -2.99 12.50
N ARG A 167 -12.53 -3.74 12.39
CA ARG A 167 -13.87 -3.16 12.20
C ARG A 167 -14.32 -2.31 13.39
N MET A 168 -14.05 -2.74 14.62
CA MET A 168 -14.36 -1.94 15.82
C MET A 168 -13.59 -0.63 15.84
N ILE A 169 -12.30 -0.66 15.47
CA ILE A 169 -11.48 0.55 15.31
C ILE A 169 -12.06 1.44 14.20
N ALA A 170 -12.38 0.87 13.04
CA ALA A 170 -12.91 1.61 11.90
C ALA A 170 -14.26 2.29 12.19
N GLY A 171 -15.11 1.68 13.02
CA GLY A 171 -16.41 2.23 13.44
C GLY A 171 -16.34 3.20 14.62
N HIS A 172 -15.16 3.46 15.19
CA HIS A 172 -15.01 4.33 16.35
C HIS A 172 -15.21 5.82 16.02
N ASP A 173 -15.80 6.61 16.92
CA ASP A 173 -16.14 8.03 16.68
C ASP A 173 -14.94 8.98 16.46
N ALA A 174 -13.73 8.49 16.79
CA ALA A 174 -12.48 9.17 16.47
C ALA A 174 -12.11 9.09 14.98
N LEU A 175 -12.70 8.14 14.25
CA LEU A 175 -12.39 7.82 12.87
C LEU A 175 -13.62 8.05 11.99
N GLU A 176 -13.48 8.95 11.02
CA GLU A 176 -14.51 9.21 10.01
C GLU A 176 -14.26 8.42 8.73
N LYS A 177 -12.99 8.21 8.38
CA LYS A 177 -12.56 7.52 7.17
C LYS A 177 -11.18 6.90 7.38
N ILE A 178 -10.92 5.75 6.76
CA ILE A 178 -9.61 5.12 6.70
C ILE A 178 -9.24 4.88 5.25
N TYR A 179 -8.03 5.30 4.85
CA TYR A 179 -7.40 4.86 3.61
C TYR A 179 -6.41 3.75 3.90
N VAL A 180 -6.58 2.62 3.22
CA VAL A 180 -5.72 1.44 3.35
C VAL A 180 -5.04 1.16 2.02
N VAL A 181 -3.72 1.02 2.03
CA VAL A 181 -2.93 0.61 0.86
C VAL A 181 -2.28 -0.75 1.14
N ILE A 182 -2.57 -1.78 0.36
CA ILE A 182 -1.88 -3.07 0.44
C ILE A 182 -1.16 -3.32 -0.88
N ASP A 183 0.17 -3.34 -0.85
CA ASP A 183 0.99 -3.62 -2.03
C ASP A 183 1.34 -5.10 -2.14
N ALA A 184 1.31 -5.61 -3.37
CA ALA A 184 1.75 -6.95 -3.75
C ALA A 184 0.98 -8.07 -3.04
N LEU A 185 -0.36 -8.01 -3.02
CA LEU A 185 -1.20 -9.02 -2.38
C LEU A 185 -0.94 -10.45 -2.92
N ASP A 186 -0.49 -10.59 -4.16
CA ASP A 186 -0.04 -11.86 -4.75
C ASP A 186 1.19 -12.49 -4.05
N GLU A 187 1.91 -11.73 -3.23
CA GLU A 187 3.03 -12.23 -2.43
C GLU A 187 2.60 -12.81 -1.06
N CYS A 188 1.31 -12.75 -0.73
CA CYS A 188 0.77 -13.52 0.40
C CYS A 188 0.54 -14.99 0.02
N ASP A 189 0.44 -15.86 1.02
CA ASP A 189 -0.01 -17.22 0.76
C ASP A 189 -1.45 -17.24 0.20
N PRO A 190 -1.80 -18.19 -0.69
CA PRO A 190 -3.09 -18.19 -1.37
C PRO A 190 -4.31 -18.23 -0.43
N GLU A 191 -4.19 -18.95 0.68
CA GLU A 191 -5.25 -19.06 1.70
C GLU A 191 -5.52 -17.69 2.35
N SER A 192 -4.45 -17.01 2.79
CA SER A 192 -4.52 -15.65 3.32
C SER A 192 -5.13 -14.65 2.34
N THR A 193 -4.74 -14.72 1.06
CA THR A 193 -5.28 -13.84 0.03
C THR A 193 -6.79 -14.06 -0.15
N GLY A 194 -7.22 -15.32 -0.27
CA GLY A 194 -8.64 -15.67 -0.39
C GLY A 194 -9.46 -15.25 0.83
N GLU A 195 -8.95 -15.51 2.03
CA GLU A 195 -9.64 -15.16 3.29
C GLU A 195 -9.79 -13.63 3.44
N LEU A 196 -8.72 -12.86 3.19
CA LEU A 196 -8.77 -11.41 3.27
C LEU A 196 -9.75 -10.82 2.25
N LEU A 197 -9.71 -11.27 1.00
CA LEU A 197 -10.60 -10.78 -0.05
C LEU A 197 -12.07 -11.12 0.25
N SER A 198 -12.36 -12.31 0.78
CA SER A 198 -13.72 -12.69 1.20
C SER A 198 -14.24 -11.80 2.35
N LEU A 199 -13.37 -11.44 3.30
CA LEU A 199 -13.73 -10.51 4.38
C LEU A 199 -14.00 -9.09 3.86
N LEU A 200 -13.24 -8.63 2.86
CA LEU A 200 -13.44 -7.35 2.21
C LEU A 200 -14.75 -7.29 1.41
N GLU A 201 -15.03 -8.33 0.62
CA GLU A 201 -16.27 -8.46 -0.12
C GLU A 201 -17.47 -8.40 0.83
N THR A 202 -17.47 -9.21 1.88
CA THR A 202 -18.53 -9.23 2.90
C THR A 202 -18.72 -7.85 3.54
N TYR A 203 -17.63 -7.12 3.80
CA TYR A 203 -17.67 -5.80 4.41
C TYR A 203 -18.33 -4.75 3.51
N ILE A 204 -17.95 -4.72 2.23
CA ILE A 204 -18.49 -3.79 1.24
C ILE A 204 -19.96 -4.08 0.95
N ASP A 205 -20.32 -5.36 0.84
CA ASP A 205 -21.70 -5.80 0.65
C ASP A 205 -22.61 -5.41 1.82
N SER A 206 -22.09 -5.57 3.04
CA SER A 206 -22.83 -5.23 4.26
C SER A 206 -23.07 -3.73 4.41
N ASP A 207 -22.18 -2.88 3.88
CA ASP A 207 -22.36 -1.42 3.86
C ASP A 207 -23.41 -1.00 2.83
N SER A 208 -23.39 -1.62 1.64
CA SER A 208 -24.30 -1.30 0.53
C SER A 208 -25.76 -1.66 0.82
N LYS A 209 -26.02 -2.67 1.66
CA LYS A 209 -27.36 -3.20 1.95
C LYS A 209 -28.03 -2.58 3.19
N ARG A 210 -27.35 -1.73 3.96
CA ARG A 210 -27.89 -1.14 5.20
C ARG A 210 -28.64 0.18 4.91
N PRO A 211 -29.94 0.29 5.28
CA PRO A 211 -30.67 1.55 5.19
C PRO A 211 -30.05 2.63 6.09
N ASP A 212 -29.98 3.88 5.61
CA ASP A 212 -29.33 5.00 6.31
C ASP A 212 -29.87 5.25 7.74
N HIS A 213 -31.14 4.94 8.00
CA HIS A 213 -31.76 5.09 9.32
C HIS A 213 -31.37 4.02 10.35
N LEU A 214 -30.77 2.90 9.92
CA LEU A 214 -30.22 1.84 10.78
C LEU A 214 -28.70 1.97 10.98
N ARG A 215 -28.07 3.03 10.44
CA ARG A 215 -26.63 3.32 10.61
C ARG A 215 -26.29 4.02 11.94
N GLN A 216 -27.24 4.09 12.89
CA GLN A 216 -27.03 4.72 14.20
C GLN A 216 -26.79 3.67 15.30
N GLY A 217 -25.84 3.92 16.19
CA GLY A 217 -25.49 3.05 17.32
C GLY A 217 -24.10 2.42 17.21
N GLN A 218 -23.77 1.51 18.14
CA GLN A 218 -22.44 0.89 18.27
C GLN A 218 -22.03 -0.05 17.11
N ASP A 219 -22.90 -0.25 16.12
CA ASP A 219 -22.66 -1.11 14.95
C ASP A 219 -22.47 -0.31 13.64
N LYS A 220 -22.18 1.00 13.71
CA LYS A 220 -21.92 1.81 12.51
C LYS A 220 -20.67 1.28 11.78
N PRO A 221 -20.77 0.84 10.52
CA PRO A 221 -19.60 0.41 9.77
C PRO A 221 -18.70 1.63 9.51
N GLY A 222 -17.40 1.49 9.78
CA GLY A 222 -16.42 2.51 9.45
C GLY A 222 -16.36 2.75 7.94
N LYS A 223 -16.04 3.97 7.52
CA LYS A 223 -15.73 4.23 6.11
C LYS A 223 -14.28 3.83 5.83
N VAL A 224 -14.06 2.84 4.98
CA VAL A 224 -12.74 2.33 4.63
C VAL A 224 -12.60 2.25 3.11
N LYS A 225 -11.54 2.85 2.60
CA LYS A 225 -11.15 2.87 1.20
C LYS A 225 -9.91 2.01 1.01
N TRP A 226 -10.04 0.93 0.26
CA TRP A 226 -8.97 -0.04 0.05
C TRP A 226 -8.34 0.17 -1.31
N LEU A 227 -7.01 0.31 -1.35
CA LEU A 227 -6.22 0.25 -2.57
C LEU A 227 -5.33 -0.98 -2.48
N LEU A 228 -5.58 -1.94 -3.37
CA LEU A 228 -4.84 -3.19 -3.44
C LEU A 228 -3.99 -3.20 -4.70
N THR A 229 -2.75 -3.68 -4.61
CA THR A 229 -1.96 -4.00 -5.81
C THR A 229 -1.67 -5.49 -5.89
N SER A 230 -1.66 -6.04 -7.10
CA SER A 230 -1.24 -7.42 -7.33
C SER A 230 -0.82 -7.69 -8.76
N ARG A 231 -0.35 -8.91 -9.03
CA ARG A 231 -0.31 -9.49 -10.38
C ARG A 231 -1.70 -9.88 -10.89
N ASN A 232 -1.75 -10.16 -12.19
CA ASN A 232 -2.88 -10.72 -12.93
C ASN A 232 -3.08 -12.23 -12.64
N GLU A 233 -3.09 -12.61 -11.36
CA GLU A 233 -3.31 -14.02 -10.98
C GLU A 233 -4.80 -14.34 -10.93
N ALA A 234 -5.18 -15.50 -11.49
CA ALA A 234 -6.57 -15.92 -11.63
C ALA A 234 -7.33 -15.91 -10.29
N ALA A 235 -6.70 -16.39 -9.21
CA ALA A 235 -7.30 -16.42 -7.88
C ALA A 235 -7.67 -15.02 -7.35
N VAL A 236 -6.86 -14.00 -7.66
CA VAL A 236 -7.17 -12.61 -7.30
C VAL A 236 -8.22 -12.05 -8.24
N GLN A 237 -8.10 -12.30 -9.55
CA GLN A 237 -9.08 -11.84 -10.55
C GLN A 237 -10.50 -12.30 -10.25
N GLU A 238 -10.68 -13.58 -9.91
CA GLU A 238 -11.99 -14.16 -9.61
C GLU A 238 -12.69 -13.48 -8.41
N LEU A 239 -11.91 -13.06 -7.41
CA LEU A 239 -12.41 -12.41 -6.20
C LEU A 239 -12.56 -10.88 -6.33
N MET A 240 -12.02 -10.30 -7.41
CA MET A 240 -12.03 -8.85 -7.65
C MET A 240 -13.02 -8.45 -8.75
N ILE A 241 -13.85 -9.39 -9.22
CA ILE A 241 -14.89 -9.13 -10.21
C ILE A 241 -15.84 -8.03 -9.70
N GLY A 242 -15.95 -6.95 -10.47
CA GLY A 242 -16.82 -5.82 -10.15
C GLY A 242 -16.21 -4.74 -9.25
N ALA A 243 -14.96 -4.92 -8.78
CA ALA A 243 -14.21 -3.85 -8.15
C ALA A 243 -13.84 -2.75 -9.17
N LEU A 244 -13.55 -1.53 -8.67
CA LEU A 244 -12.89 -0.53 -9.50
C LEU A 244 -11.44 -0.99 -9.73
N ASP A 245 -10.95 -0.89 -10.96
CA ASP A 245 -9.60 -1.34 -11.29
C ASP A 245 -8.81 -0.35 -12.16
N ILE A 246 -7.50 -0.55 -12.15
CA ILE A 246 -6.52 0.12 -12.99
C ILE A 246 -5.56 -0.96 -13.48
N SER A 247 -5.85 -1.50 -14.66
CA SER A 247 -4.96 -2.41 -15.39
C SER A 247 -3.79 -1.65 -16.00
N LEU A 248 -2.56 -2.03 -15.64
CA LEU A 248 -1.35 -1.46 -16.25
C LEU A 248 -1.20 -1.89 -17.71
N GLU A 249 -1.68 -3.07 -18.09
CA GLU A 249 -1.65 -3.56 -19.47
C GLU A 249 -2.63 -2.79 -20.38
N GLU A 250 -3.84 -2.50 -19.89
CA GLU A 250 -4.81 -1.69 -20.65
C GLU A 250 -4.37 -0.23 -20.79
N ASN A 251 -3.56 0.25 -19.85
CA ASN A 251 -2.97 1.59 -19.84
C ASN A 251 -1.53 1.63 -20.39
N TYR A 252 -1.14 0.69 -21.26
CA TYR A 252 0.24 0.54 -21.75
C TYR A 252 0.87 1.83 -22.28
N ILE A 253 0.11 2.72 -22.95
CA ILE A 253 0.64 4.01 -23.44
C ILE A 253 1.13 4.89 -22.29
N LEU A 254 0.38 4.94 -21.18
CA LEU A 254 0.73 5.73 -20.00
C LEU A 254 1.89 5.09 -19.23
N VAL A 255 1.91 3.75 -19.16
CA VAL A 255 3.03 2.98 -18.59
C VAL A 255 4.31 3.22 -19.40
N SER A 256 4.24 3.13 -20.72
CA SER A 256 5.36 3.36 -21.64
C SER A 256 5.94 4.77 -21.49
N ARG A 257 5.08 5.79 -21.40
CA ARG A 257 5.51 7.17 -21.11
C ARG A 257 6.24 7.26 -19.77
N SER A 258 5.75 6.55 -18.75
CA SER A 258 6.35 6.54 -17.41
C SER A 258 7.71 5.83 -17.40
N VAL A 259 7.84 4.72 -18.13
CA VAL A 259 9.12 4.01 -18.34
C VAL A 259 10.11 4.89 -19.09
N ASN A 260 9.67 5.63 -20.11
CA ASN A 260 10.52 6.57 -20.82
C ASN A 260 11.04 7.70 -19.91
N LYS A 261 10.19 8.28 -19.05
CA LYS A 261 10.63 9.24 -18.03
C LYS A 261 11.66 8.63 -17.07
N PHE A 262 11.47 7.38 -16.68
CA PHE A 262 12.42 6.65 -15.84
C PHE A 262 13.77 6.44 -16.55
N ILE A 263 13.76 6.08 -17.83
CA ILE A 263 14.96 6.00 -18.67
C ILE A 263 15.69 7.35 -18.73
N GLU A 264 14.97 8.46 -18.93
CA GLU A 264 15.60 9.79 -18.94
C GLU A 264 16.28 10.13 -17.62
N ALA A 265 15.63 9.88 -16.48
CA ALA A 265 16.22 10.13 -15.17
C ALA A 265 17.50 9.29 -14.95
N LYS A 266 17.49 8.04 -15.42
CA LYS A 266 18.63 7.12 -15.41
C LYS A 266 19.77 7.63 -16.31
N LEU A 267 19.47 8.05 -17.53
CA LEU A 267 20.46 8.63 -18.46
C LEU A 267 21.09 9.91 -17.89
N ALA A 268 20.29 10.81 -17.31
CA ALA A 268 20.79 12.02 -16.65
C ALA A 268 21.78 11.69 -15.53
N LYS A 269 21.51 10.63 -14.75
CA LYS A 269 22.44 10.12 -13.74
C LYS A 269 23.74 9.60 -14.38
N LEU A 270 23.69 8.86 -15.48
CA LEU A 270 24.89 8.41 -16.20
C LEU A 270 25.71 9.55 -16.75
N GLN A 271 25.10 10.53 -17.41
CA GLN A 271 25.80 11.71 -17.92
C GLN A 271 26.52 12.43 -16.79
N ARG A 272 25.87 12.60 -15.63
CA ARG A 272 26.49 13.24 -14.47
C ARG A 272 27.65 12.43 -13.87
N VAL A 273 27.50 11.11 -13.74
CA VAL A 273 28.46 10.25 -13.01
C VAL A 273 29.60 9.77 -13.89
N LYS A 274 29.31 9.41 -15.15
CA LYS A 274 30.26 8.84 -16.11
C LYS A 274 30.74 9.83 -17.17
N LYS A 275 30.17 11.05 -17.20
CA LYS A 275 30.48 12.08 -18.20
C LYS A 275 30.25 11.59 -19.64
N TYR A 276 29.20 10.80 -19.86
CA TYR A 276 28.81 10.36 -21.19
C TYR A 276 28.48 11.57 -22.07
N ASP A 277 29.05 11.58 -23.28
CA ASP A 277 28.67 12.54 -24.30
C ASP A 277 27.23 12.28 -24.80
N THR A 278 26.72 13.20 -25.61
CA THR A 278 25.35 13.14 -26.13
C THR A 278 25.13 11.90 -26.99
N ASN A 279 26.12 11.50 -27.81
CA ASN A 279 26.00 10.36 -28.72
C ASN A 279 25.86 9.05 -27.95
N LEU A 280 26.69 8.84 -26.94
CA LEU A 280 26.64 7.65 -26.10
C LEU A 280 25.37 7.64 -25.24
N ARG A 281 24.94 8.79 -24.72
CA ARG A 281 23.66 8.91 -24.02
C ARG A 281 22.49 8.49 -24.93
N ASP A 282 22.46 9.00 -26.16
CA ASP A 282 21.38 8.73 -27.10
C ASP A 282 21.38 7.26 -27.55
N PHE A 283 22.54 6.68 -27.81
CA PHE A 283 22.69 5.26 -28.11
C PHE A 283 22.19 4.36 -26.97
N VAL A 284 22.62 4.63 -25.73
CA VAL A 284 22.16 3.87 -24.55
C VAL A 284 20.66 4.07 -24.35
N GLY A 285 20.17 5.30 -24.51
CA GLY A 285 18.75 5.61 -24.39
C GLY A 285 17.90 4.87 -25.42
N GLN A 286 18.31 4.86 -26.68
CA GLN A 286 17.63 4.12 -27.74
C GLN A 286 17.60 2.62 -27.42
N THR A 287 18.76 2.05 -27.05
CA THR A 287 18.87 0.63 -26.68
C THR A 287 17.94 0.27 -25.51
N LEU A 288 17.85 1.13 -24.49
CA LEU A 288 16.97 0.91 -23.36
C LEU A 288 15.50 0.96 -23.77
N ARG A 289 15.10 1.93 -24.59
CA ARG A 289 13.69 2.09 -25.02
C ARG A 289 13.23 0.94 -25.91
N GLU A 290 14.07 0.50 -26.84
CA GLU A 290 13.75 -0.61 -27.75
C GLU A 290 13.55 -1.94 -27.03
N LYS A 291 14.23 -2.15 -25.89
CA LYS A 291 14.22 -3.43 -25.17
C LYS A 291 13.42 -3.43 -23.86
N ALA A 292 13.00 -2.27 -23.37
CA ALA A 292 12.33 -2.17 -22.08
C ALA A 292 10.94 -2.82 -22.07
N GLU A 293 10.24 -2.89 -23.21
CA GLU A 293 8.89 -3.45 -23.33
C GLU A 293 7.97 -3.00 -22.17
N ASP A 294 7.99 -1.69 -21.90
CA ASP A 294 7.24 -1.04 -20.83
C ASP A 294 7.48 -1.62 -19.42
N THR A 295 8.69 -2.11 -19.15
CA THR A 295 9.06 -2.77 -17.90
C THR A 295 10.15 -2.00 -17.15
N PHE A 296 9.80 -1.36 -16.03
CA PHE A 296 10.74 -0.62 -15.18
C PHE A 296 11.86 -1.51 -14.66
N LEU A 297 11.55 -2.73 -14.22
CA LEU A 297 12.53 -3.67 -13.69
C LEU A 297 13.62 -4.00 -14.71
N TRP A 298 13.25 -4.19 -15.98
CA TRP A 298 14.21 -4.44 -17.04
C TRP A 298 15.17 -3.27 -17.18
N VAL A 299 14.65 -2.03 -17.21
CA VAL A 299 15.48 -0.82 -17.26
C VAL A 299 16.42 -0.74 -16.06
N SER A 300 15.95 -1.02 -14.84
CA SER A 300 16.80 -1.00 -13.64
C SER A 300 17.95 -2.01 -13.71
N LEU A 301 17.68 -3.23 -14.20
CA LEU A 301 18.69 -4.28 -14.34
C LEU A 301 19.67 -3.99 -15.49
N ALA A 302 19.15 -3.63 -16.67
CA ALA A 302 19.95 -3.31 -17.85
C ALA A 302 20.85 -2.10 -17.61
N PHE A 303 20.44 -1.18 -16.73
CA PHE A 303 21.21 -0.01 -16.35
C PHE A 303 22.41 -0.31 -15.44
N TYR A 304 22.36 -1.39 -14.66
CA TYR A 304 23.38 -1.70 -13.65
C TYR A 304 24.80 -1.84 -14.22
N PRO A 305 25.04 -2.59 -15.33
CA PRO A 305 26.36 -2.69 -15.96
C PRO A 305 26.94 -1.35 -16.38
N TRP A 306 26.12 -0.41 -16.87
CA TRP A 306 26.59 0.89 -17.36
C TRP A 306 27.09 1.80 -16.22
N ILE A 307 26.57 1.61 -15.01
CA ILE A 307 27.07 2.29 -13.81
C ILE A 307 28.34 1.63 -13.26
N THR A 308 28.43 0.30 -13.29
CA THR A 308 29.53 -0.42 -12.61
C THR A 308 30.77 -0.59 -13.48
N THR A 309 30.62 -0.62 -14.81
CA THR A 309 31.77 -0.73 -15.72
C THR A 309 32.61 0.55 -15.62
N LYS A 310 33.91 0.41 -15.33
CA LYS A 310 34.87 1.53 -15.45
C LYS A 310 34.89 1.96 -16.91
N ALA A 311 34.87 3.28 -17.15
CA ALA A 311 35.08 3.78 -18.51
C ALA A 311 36.39 3.15 -19.03
N ALA A 312 36.31 2.40 -20.12
CA ALA A 312 37.51 1.98 -20.83
C ALA A 312 38.12 3.27 -21.37
N ASN A 313 39.29 3.63 -20.83
CA ASN A 313 40.12 4.71 -21.35
C ASN A 313 40.64 4.35 -22.74
#